data_AF-A0A382X6N8-F1
#
_entry.id   AF-A0A382X6N8-F1
#
_cell.length_a   1.000
_cell.length_b   1.000
_cell.length_c   1.000
_cell.angle_alpha   90.00
_cell.angle_beta   90.00
_cell.angle_gamma   90.00
#
_symmetry.space_group_name_H-M   'P 1'
#
loop_
_entity.id
_entity.type
_entity.pdbx_description
1 polymer ?
#
loop_
_entity_poly.entity_id
_entity_poly.type
_entity_poly.pdbx_seq_one_letter_code
_entity_poly.pdbx_strand_id
1 'polypeptide(L)' 'VENESGALSRVAGLFSARAYNIESLTVAPTEDPSVSRMTVVTVGSPEIVEQITKQLNKLV' A
#
# COMPACT_ATOMS: atom_id res chain seq x y z
N VAL A 1 -0.59 -5.76 -6.79
CA VAL A 1 -1.91 -5.96 -6.13
C VAL A 1 -2.85 -6.41 -7.21
N GLU A 2 -3.75 -7.36 -6.94
CA GLU A 2 -4.79 -7.71 -7.91
C GLU A 2 -5.54 -6.43 -8.31
N ASN A 3 -5.79 -6.27 -9.61
CA ASN A 3 -6.45 -5.09 -10.15
C ASN A 3 -7.95 -5.16 -9.87
N GLU A 4 -8.30 -5.12 -8.59
CA GLU A 4 -9.65 -5.19 -8.09
C GLU A 4 -10.08 -3.87 -7.44
N SER A 5 -11.35 -3.54 -7.64
CA SER A 5 -12.04 -2.44 -6.96
C SER A 5 -11.84 -2.56 -5.43
N GLY A 6 -11.20 -1.57 -4.82
CA GLY A 6 -10.96 -1.52 -3.38
C GLY A 6 -9.55 -1.87 -2.91
N ALA A 7 -8.65 -2.30 -3.80
CA ALA A 7 -7.22 -2.46 -3.49
C ALA A 7 -6.59 -1.17 -2.91
N LEU A 8 -6.87 -0.02 -3.52
CA LEU A 8 -6.46 1.30 -3.03
C LEU A 8 -7.01 1.58 -1.63
N SER A 9 -8.30 1.36 -1.42
CA SER A 9 -8.98 1.61 -0.14
C SER A 9 -8.41 0.75 0.98
N ARG A 10 -8.05 -0.52 0.70
CA ARG A 10 -7.40 -1.41 1.68
C ARG A 10 -6.05 -0.87 2.13
N VAL A 11 -5.22 -0.43 1.18
CA VAL A 11 -3.90 0.15 1.51
C VAL A 11 -4.06 1.45 2.27
N ALA A 12 -4.86 2.40 1.77
CA ALA A 12 -5.10 3.67 2.48
C ALA A 12 -5.68 3.45 3.90
N GLY A 13 -6.59 2.49 4.05
CA GLY A 13 -7.16 2.10 5.34
C GLY A 13 -6.14 1.54 6.33
N LEU A 14 -5.17 0.73 5.86
CA LEU A 14 -4.08 0.21 6.70
C LEU A 14 -3.24 1.32 7.30
N PHE A 15 -2.91 2.34 6.51
CA PHE A 15 -2.14 3.50 6.96
C PHE A 15 -2.96 4.36 7.93
N SER A 16 -4.22 4.66 7.57
CA SER A 16 -5.11 5.46 8.43
C SER A 16 -5.38 4.80 9.78
N ALA A 17 -5.62 3.49 9.82
CA ALA A 17 -5.96 2.76 11.06
C ALA A 17 -4.81 2.73 12.08
N ARG A 18 -3.57 2.97 11.63
CA ARG A 18 -2.36 2.94 12.47
C ARG A 18 -1.67 4.29 12.57
N ALA A 19 -2.31 5.34 12.06
CA ALA A 19 -1.79 6.71 12.01
C ALA A 19 -0.40 6.80 11.33
N TYR A 20 -0.17 5.98 10.30
CA TYR A 20 1.03 6.08 9.47
C TYR A 20 0.85 7.19 8.43
N ASN A 21 1.90 7.98 8.23
CA ASN A 21 1.87 9.07 7.26
C ASN A 21 2.01 8.52 5.84
N ILE A 22 1.30 9.09 4.86
CA ILE A 22 1.54 8.85 3.43
C ILE A 22 2.03 10.18 2.87
N GLU A 23 3.25 10.20 2.36
CA GLU A 23 3.81 11.36 1.67
C GLU A 23 3.35 11.38 0.21
N SER A 24 3.38 10.22 -0.45
CA SER A 24 2.76 10.04 -1.76
C SER A 24 2.29 8.61 -1.96
N LEU A 25 1.25 8.46 -2.78
CA LEU A 25 0.76 7.15 -3.21
C LEU A 25 0.34 7.26 -4.67
N THR A 26 0.89 6.39 -5.51
CA THR A 26 0.49 6.26 -6.91
C THR A 26 0.05 4.83 -7.20
N VAL A 27 -0.92 4.69 -8.09
CA VAL A 27 -1.40 3.40 -8.58
C VAL A 27 -1.57 3.48 -10.09
N ALA A 28 -1.07 2.48 -10.79
CA ALA A 28 -1.19 2.36 -12.24
C ALA A 28 -1.31 0.89 -12.64
N PRO A 29 -2.06 0.59 -13.72
CA PRO A 29 -2.08 -0.75 -14.30
C PRO A 29 -0.68 -1.12 -14.80
N THR A 30 -0.37 -2.43 -14.79
CA THR A 30 0.87 -2.94 -15.41
C THR A 30 0.63 -3.39 -16.85
N GLU A 31 1.66 -3.93 -17.50
CA GLU A 31 1.51 -4.59 -18.81
C GLU A 31 0.50 -5.75 -18.74
N ASP A 32 0.42 -6.41 -17.58
CA ASP A 32 -0.68 -7.32 -17.26
C ASP A 32 -1.86 -6.51 -16.67
N PRO A 33 -3.01 -6.43 -17.36
CA PRO A 33 -4.17 -5.68 -16.89
C PRO A 33 -4.84 -6.30 -15.65
N SER A 34 -4.51 -7.54 -15.29
CA SER A 34 -4.98 -8.18 -14.05
C SER A 34 -4.22 -7.70 -12.81
N VAL A 35 -3.09 -7.01 -12.99
CA VAL A 35 -2.23 -6.54 -11.90
C VAL A 35 -2.02 -5.03 -11.97
N SER A 36 -2.17 -4.39 -10.80
CA SER A 36 -1.82 -2.99 -10.60
C SER A 36 -0.54 -2.86 -9.78
N ARG A 37 0.31 -1.91 -10.18
CA ARG A 37 1.51 -1.48 -9.44
C ARG A 37 1.14 -0.28 -8.58
N MET A 38 1.44 -0.37 -7.29
CA MET A 38 1.27 0.72 -6.34
C MET A 38 2.64 1.12 -5.79
N THR A 39 2.91 2.42 -5.73
CA THR A 39 4.12 2.97 -5.12
C THR A 39 3.69 3.89 -3.99
N VAL A 40 4.22 3.66 -2.78
CA VAL A 40 3.93 4.45 -1.60
C VAL A 40 5.22 5.02 -1.05
N VAL A 41 5.24 6.32 -0.80
CA VAL A 41 6.31 7.02 -0.08
C VAL A 41 5.78 7.38 1.29
N THR A 42 6.54 7.05 2.33
CA THR A 42 6.18 7.27 3.74
C THR A 42 7.44 7.51 4.56
N VAL A 43 7.28 8.07 5.75
CA VAL A 43 8.35 8.37 6.70
C VAL A 43 8.02 7.71 8.03
N GLY A 44 8.99 7.03 8.63
CA GLY A 44 8.86 6.37 9.93
C GLY A 44 10.18 5.77 10.40
N SER A 45 10.20 5.25 11.64
CA SER A 45 11.35 4.48 12.12
C SER A 45 11.50 3.19 11.32
N PRO A 46 12.70 2.57 11.29
CA PRO A 46 12.90 1.28 10.62
C PRO A 46 11.88 0.21 11.06
N GLU A 47 11.52 0.19 12.35
CA GLU A 47 10.54 -0.76 12.91
C GLU A 47 9.13 -0.51 12.36
N ILE A 48 8.74 0.76 12.22
CA ILE A 48 7.45 1.14 11.63
C ILE A 48 7.40 0.74 10.15
N VAL A 49 8.46 1.00 9.40
CA VAL A 49 8.54 0.63 7.98
C VAL A 49 8.45 -0.89 7.82
N GLU A 50 9.17 -1.65 8.65
CA GLU A 50 9.09 -3.11 8.67
C GLU A 50 7.66 -3.60 9.00
N GLN A 51 6.99 -2.99 9.98
CA GLN A 51 5.60 -3.31 10.30
C GLN A 51 4.66 -3.01 9.13
N ILE A 52 4.81 -1.87 8.47
CA ILE A 52 4.02 -1.50 7.28
C ILE A 52 4.19 -2.57 6.21
N THR A 53 5.43 -2.94 5.87
CA THR A 53 5.71 -3.99 4.87
C THR A 53 5.08 -5.33 5.27
N LYS A 54 5.21 -5.74 6.53
CA LYS A 54 4.59 -6.98 7.05
C LYS A 54 3.06 -6.97 6.93
N GLN A 55 2.41 -5.84 7.20
CA GLN A 55 0.96 -5.73 7.11
C GLN A 55 0.48 -5.68 5.66
N LEU A 56 1.20 -5.00 4.77
CA LEU A 56 0.89 -4.98 3.34
C LEU A 56 0.97 -6.38 2.72
N ASN A 57 1.96 -7.18 3.11
CA ASN A 57 2.08 -8.57 2.65
C ASN A 57 0.94 -9.49 3.11
N LYS A 58 0.19 -9.12 4.16
CA LYS A 58 -1.00 -9.87 4.63
C LYS A 58 -2.28 -9.51 3.88
N LEU A 59 -2.27 -8.44 3.08
CA LEU A 59 -3.43 -8.04 2.26
C LEU A 59 -3.54 -8.84 0.96
N VAL A 60 -2.55 -9.71 0.69
CA VAL A 60 -2.43 -10.59 -0.48
C VAL A 60 -2.60 -12.04 -0.04
#